data_AF-A0A834MQJ9-F1
#
_entry.id   AF-A0A834MQJ9-F1
#
_cell.length_a   1.000
_cell.length_b   1.000
_cell.length_c   1.000
_cell.angle_alpha   90.00
_cell.angle_beta   90.00
_cell.angle_gamma   90.00
#
_symmetry.space_group_name_H-M   'P 1'
#
loop_
_entity.id
_entity.type
_entity.pdbx_description
1 polymer ?
#
loop_
_entity_poly.entity_id
_entity_poly.type
_entity_poly.pdbx_seq_one_letter_code
_entity_poly.pdbx_strand_id
1 'polypeptide(L)' 'MIVRVTLVCFLLVGAPIKSEAEARPRARPVPIYSNQFAVHVPEGVEAATEIAEKHGFDNHGQHRDS' A
#
# COMPACT_ATOMS: atom_id res chain seq x y z
N MET A 1 2.09 -24.02 -44.29
CA MET A 1 1.70 -23.91 -42.87
C MET A 1 2.77 -23.29 -41.98
N ILE A 2 4.06 -23.56 -42.22
CA ILE A 2 5.19 -23.14 -41.37
C ILE A 2 5.34 -21.61 -41.25
N VAL A 3 5.10 -20.85 -42.34
CA VAL A 3 5.25 -19.37 -42.37
C VAL A 3 4.23 -18.64 -41.47
N ARG A 4 3.04 -19.20 -41.30
CA ARG A 4 2.01 -18.62 -40.41
C ARG A 4 2.31 -18.89 -38.94
N VAL A 5 2.94 -20.03 -38.63
CA VAL A 5 3.32 -20.40 -37.26
C VAL A 5 4.51 -19.55 -36.78
N THR A 6 5.51 -19.31 -37.63
CA THR A 6 6.65 -18.45 -37.29
C THR A 6 6.26 -16.98 -37.10
N LEU A 7 5.32 -16.46 -37.90
CA LEU A 7 4.80 -15.09 -37.75
C LEU A 7 4.05 -14.90 -36.42
N VAL A 8 3.25 -15.89 -36.01
CA VAL A 8 2.52 -15.85 -34.73
C VAL A 8 3.49 -15.89 -33.55
N CYS A 9 4.55 -16.69 -33.60
CA CYS A 9 5.59 -16.70 -32.57
C CYS A 9 6.35 -15.36 -32.48
N PHE A 10 6.63 -14.70 -33.61
CA PHE A 10 7.26 -13.38 -33.60
C PHE A 10 6.33 -12.29 -33.02
N LEU A 11 5.02 -12.35 -33.28
CA LEU A 11 4.05 -11.42 -32.72
C LEU A 11 3.80 -11.64 -31.22
N LEU A 12 3.96 -12.86 -30.71
CA LEU A 12 3.78 -13.19 -29.29
C LEU A 12 5.04 -12.97 -28.44
N VAL A 13 6.24 -12.97 -29.05
CA VAL A 13 7.54 -12.98 -28.32
C VAL A 13 8.37 -11.70 -28.56
N GLY A 14 8.00 -10.86 -29.53
CA GLY A 14 8.95 -9.96 -30.20
C GLY A 14 8.88 -8.46 -29.94
N ALA A 15 8.24 -7.97 -28.87
CA ALA A 15 8.42 -6.58 -28.45
C ALA A 15 9.00 -6.54 -27.03
N PRO A 16 10.30 -6.26 -26.84
CA PRO A 16 10.80 -5.92 -25.52
C PRO A 16 10.08 -4.65 -25.08
N ILE A 17 9.16 -4.77 -24.11
CA ILE A 17 8.62 -3.62 -23.40
C ILE A 17 9.82 -2.97 -22.72
N LYS A 18 10.34 -1.89 -23.31
CA LYS A 18 11.26 -0.98 -22.62
C LYS A 18 10.46 -0.35 -21.49
N SER A 19 10.43 -1.02 -20.34
CA SER A 19 10.01 -0.43 -19.08
C SER A 19 11.13 0.49 -18.63
N GLU A 20 11.12 1.73 -19.11
CA GLU A 20 11.83 2.84 -18.47
C GLU A 20 11.04 3.25 -17.21
N ALA A 21 10.72 2.26 -16.37
CA ALA A 21 10.55 2.52 -14.96
C ALA A 21 11.98 2.67 -14.43
N GLU A 22 12.59 3.83 -14.71
CA GLU A 22 13.56 4.34 -13.77
C GLU A 22 12.83 4.32 -12.43
N ALA A 23 13.13 3.31 -11.62
CA ALA A 23 12.95 3.38 -10.20
C ALA A 23 13.93 4.46 -9.74
N ARG A 24 13.60 5.73 -10.03
CA ARG A 24 14.15 6.90 -9.36
C ARG A 24 14.22 6.45 -7.92
N PRO A 25 15.41 6.44 -7.28
CA PRO A 25 15.50 6.04 -5.89
C PRO A 25 14.44 6.85 -5.18
N ARG A 26 13.33 6.21 -4.76
CA ARG A 26 12.31 6.90 -4.00
C ARG A 26 13.12 7.38 -2.83
N ALA A 27 13.29 8.70 -2.72
CA ALA A 27 13.91 9.29 -1.56
C ALA A 27 13.18 8.61 -0.41
N ARG A 28 13.88 7.74 0.32
CA ARG A 28 13.24 6.98 1.37
C ARG A 28 12.61 8.07 2.24
N PRO A 29 11.30 8.01 2.54
CA PRO A 29 10.68 9.02 3.37
C PRO A 29 11.60 9.22 4.57
N VAL A 30 12.00 10.47 4.82
CA VAL A 30 12.74 10.80 6.04
C VAL A 30 11.95 10.17 7.18
N PRO A 31 12.57 9.41 8.10
CA PRO A 31 11.84 8.75 9.17
C PRO A 31 10.91 9.76 9.85
N ILE A 32 9.60 9.54 9.71
CA ILE A 32 8.59 10.34 10.40
C ILE A 32 8.37 9.64 11.73
N TYR A 33 8.82 10.29 12.80
CA TYR A 33 8.54 9.84 14.15
C TYR A 33 7.14 10.32 14.52
N SER A 34 6.19 9.38 14.62
CA SER A 34 4.83 9.63 15.09
C SER A 34 4.50 8.74 16.27
N ASN A 35 3.90 9.32 17.30
CA ASN A 35 3.38 8.58 18.45
C ASN A 35 1.88 8.29 18.28
N GLN A 36 1.48 7.86 17.07
CA GLN A 36 0.10 7.51 16.74
C GLN A 36 0.05 6.02 16.41
N PHE A 37 -1.00 5.36 16.89
CA PHE A 37 -1.15 3.92 16.78
C PHE A 37 -2.56 3.58 16.32
N ALA A 38 -2.66 2.64 15.37
CA ALA A 38 -3.93 2.01 15.01
C ALA A 38 -4.08 0.73 15.85
N VAL A 39 -5.07 0.72 16.75
CA VAL A 39 -5.33 -0.42 17.66
C VAL A 39 -6.73 -0.95 17.40
N HIS A 40 -6.86 -2.26 17.30
CA HIS A 40 -8.17 -2.91 17.27
C HIS A 40 -8.63 -3.17 18.71
N VAL A 41 -9.78 -2.60 19.07
CA VAL A 41 -10.42 -2.78 20.39
C VAL A 41 -11.74 -3.52 20.19
N PRO A 42 -11.82 -4.83 20.51
CA PRO A 42 -13.03 -5.64 20.32
C PRO A 42 -14.24 -5.13 21.10
N GLU A 43 -14.01 -4.51 22.25
CA GLU A 43 -15.04 -3.99 23.17
C GLU A 43 -15.74 -2.73 22.66
N GLY A 44 -15.22 -2.11 21.59
CA GLY A 44 -15.84 -0.97 20.92
C GLY A 44 -15.18 0.38 21.21
N VAL A 45 -15.87 1.45 20.83
CA VAL A 45 -15.32 2.81 20.80
C VAL A 45 -15.17 3.40 22.20
N GLU A 46 -16.06 3.04 23.12
CA GLU A 46 -16.07 3.49 24.50
C GLU A 46 -14.83 2.98 25.25
N ALA A 47 -14.52 1.70 25.09
CA ALA A 47 -13.30 1.11 25.65
C ALA A 47 -12.03 1.70 25.00
N ALA A 48 -12.05 1.96 23.69
CA ALA A 48 -10.95 2.62 23.01
C ALA A 48 -10.69 4.05 23.56
N THR A 49 -11.76 4.78 23.89
CA THR A 49 -11.66 6.11 24.52
C THR A 49 -11.08 6.02 25.93
N GLU A 50 -11.56 5.08 26.75
CA GLU A 50 -11.02 4.89 28.11
C GLU A 50 -9.52 4.55 28.08
N ILE A 51 -9.10 3.67 27.16
CA ILE A 51 -7.68 3.33 26.97
C ILE A 51 -6.88 4.58 26.59
N ALA A 52 -7.37 5.37 25.62
CA ALA A 52 -6.68 6.58 25.18
C ALA A 52 -6.53 7.58 26.33
N GLU A 53 -7.63 7.89 27.05
CA GLU A 53 -7.63 8.81 28.20
C GLU A 53 -6.68 8.33 29.31
N LYS A 54 -6.74 7.05 29.68
CA LYS A 54 -5.90 6.44 30.70
C LYS A 54 -4.40 6.59 30.39
N HIS A 55 -4.03 6.59 29.11
CA HIS A 55 -2.65 6.68 28.67
C HIS A 55 -2.26 8.09 28.19
N GLY A 56 -3.16 9.08 28.26
CA GLY A 56 -2.89 10.46 27.82
C GLY A 56 -2.81 10.62 26.30
N PHE A 57 -3.58 9.82 25.56
CA PHE A 57 -3.72 9.91 24.10
C PHE A 57 -5.13 10.39 23.71
N ASP A 58 -5.22 10.93 22.50
CA ASP A 58 -6.50 11.28 21.87
C ASP A 58 -7.04 10.10 21.03
N ASN A 59 -8.30 9.74 21.23
CA ASN A 59 -8.97 8.73 20.40
C ASN A 59 -9.57 9.37 19.13
N HIS A 60 -8.99 9.06 17.97
CA HIS A 60 -9.50 9.53 16.67
C HIS A 60 -10.55 8.61 16.04
N GLY A 61 -10.90 7.50 16.70
CA GLY A 61 -11.86 6.53 16.21
C GLY A 61 -11.40 5.78 14.95
N GLN A 62 -12.29 4.94 14.43
CA GLN A 62 -12.07 4.25 13.16
C GLN A 62 -12.48 5.17 12.01
N HIS A 63 -11.58 5.36 11.03
CA HIS A 63 -11.97 5.98 9.76
C HIS A 63 -13.03 5.09 9.09
N ARG A 64 -14.24 5.65 8.95
CA ARG A 64 -15.26 5.09 8.07
C ARG A 64 -14.98 5.68 6.70
N ASP A 65 -14.52 4.85 5.77
CA ASP A 65 -14.47 5.23 4.36
C ASP A 65 -15.91 5.52 3.92
N SER A 66 -16.15 6.75 3.45
CA SER A 66 -17.44 7.25 2.98
C SER A 66 -17.66 7.04 1.49
#